data_AF-A0A1M7P2T1-F1
#
_entry.id   AF-A0A1M7P2T1-F1
#
_cell.length_a   1.000
_cell.length_b   1.000
_cell.length_c   1.000
_cell.angle_alpha   90.00
_cell.angle_beta   90.00
_cell.angle_gamma   90.00
#
_symmetry.space_group_name_H-M   'P 1'
#
loop_
_entity.id
_entity.type
_entity.pdbx_description
1 polymer ?
#
loop_
_entity_poly.entity_id
_entity_poly.type
_entity_poly.pdbx_seq_one_letter_code
_entity_poly.pdbx_strand_id
1 'polypeptide(L)'
;MNSELLLVQASCNGKMECLFENRDLTLDIAVKNISPYTIGLPLQYIQAKGPYLTLIDNATQTKVVLKTGLPKFGLKNVLTTVKPGDVVHLSSVLKARELTEFRSRRTDISVRIELSTQVDIGSASQPPTHDLRNFEASTTLRILSQESP
;
A
#
# COMPACT_ATOMS: atom_id res chain seq x y z
N MET A 1 1.71 18.64 -14.62
CA MET A 1 0.81 18.44 -13.47
C MET A 1 0.60 16.94 -13.33
N ASN A 2 1.10 16.32 -12.27
CA ASN A 2 0.81 14.92 -11.97
C ASN A 2 -0.61 14.86 -11.41
N SER A 3 -1.58 14.51 -12.25
CA SER A 3 -2.94 14.26 -11.81
C SER A 3 -2.94 12.94 -11.03
N GLU A 4 -3.20 13.00 -9.73
CA GLU A 4 -3.35 11.78 -8.92
C GLU A 4 -4.57 10.99 -9.42
N LEU A 5 -4.31 9.82 -9.99
CA LEU A 5 -5.35 8.95 -10.57
C LEU A 5 -6.04 8.08 -9.51
N LEU A 6 -5.24 7.60 -8.57
CA LEU A 6 -5.69 6.74 -7.48
C LEU A 6 -5.23 7.33 -6.15
N LEU A 7 -6.11 7.28 -5.17
CA LEU A 7 -5.82 7.59 -3.77
C LEU A 7 -5.54 6.29 -3.02
N VAL A 8 -4.47 6.27 -2.22
CA VAL A 8 -4.11 5.12 -1.37
C VAL A 8 -4.30 5.50 0.09
N GLN A 9 -5.02 4.65 0.81
CA GLN A 9 -5.21 4.76 2.25
C GLN A 9 -4.86 3.43 2.90
N ALA A 10 -4.36 3.48 4.12
CA ALA A 10 -4.05 2.28 4.89
C ALA A 10 -4.68 2.36 6.27
N SER A 11 -4.98 1.19 6.83
CA SER A 11 -5.48 1.03 8.19
C SER A 11 -5.09 -0.33 8.75
N CYS A 12 -5.22 -0.52 10.06
CA CYS A 12 -5.26 -1.85 10.66
C CYS A 12 -6.63 -2.03 11.29
N ASN A 13 -7.38 -3.05 10.86
CA ASN A 13 -8.72 -3.31 11.38
C ASN A 13 -9.64 -2.07 11.30
N GLY A 14 -9.52 -1.30 10.20
CA GLY A 14 -10.29 -0.07 9.97
C GLY A 14 -9.83 1.17 10.77
N LYS A 15 -8.73 1.09 11.54
CA LYS A 15 -8.16 2.22 12.29
C LYS A 15 -6.91 2.79 11.60
N MET A 16 -6.78 4.11 11.60
CA MET A 16 -5.59 4.82 11.06
C MET A 16 -4.38 4.78 12.02
N GLU A 17 -4.61 4.44 13.29
CA GLU A 17 -3.55 4.15 14.25
C GLU A 17 -3.63 2.68 14.65
N CYS A 18 -2.51 1.99 14.48
CA CYS A 18 -2.40 0.57 14.77
C CYS A 18 -1.74 0.35 16.12
N LEU A 19 -2.32 -0.54 16.93
CA LEU A 19 -1.72 -0.95 18.18
C LEU A 19 -0.85 -2.18 17.95
N PHE A 20 0.42 -2.08 18.32
CA PHE A 20 1.35 -3.19 18.29
C PHE A 20 1.32 -3.95 19.62
N GLU A 21 0.76 -5.16 19.57
CA GLU A 21 0.61 -6.07 20.72
C GLU A 21 1.56 -7.28 20.62
N ASN A 22 2.77 -7.08 20.10
CA ASN A 22 3.76 -8.16 19.87
C ASN A 22 3.26 -9.29 18.96
N ARG A 23 2.33 -8.98 18.05
CA ARG A 23 1.77 -9.89 17.04
C ARG A 23 1.87 -9.28 15.66
N ASP A 24 1.79 -10.13 14.64
CA ASP A 24 1.79 -9.69 13.26
C ASP A 24 0.60 -8.74 13.02
N LEU A 25 0.85 -7.65 12.31
CA LEU A 25 -0.16 -6.66 11.96
C LEU A 25 -0.59 -6.86 10.52
N THR A 26 -1.89 -7.01 10.32
CA THR A 26 -2.49 -6.97 8.98
C THR A 26 -2.76 -5.51 8.63
N LEU A 27 -2.20 -5.08 7.51
CA LEU A 27 -2.38 -3.76 6.92
C LEU A 27 -3.43 -3.87 5.82
N ASP A 28 -4.57 -3.21 6.02
CA ASP A 28 -5.64 -3.08 5.05
C ASP A 28 -5.37 -1.84 4.20
N ILE A 29 -5.10 -2.02 2.91
CA ILE A 29 -4.75 -0.94 1.99
C ILE A 29 -5.89 -0.78 0.99
N ALA A 30 -6.53 0.39 1.03
CA ALA A 30 -7.59 0.77 0.09
C ALA A 30 -7.00 1.62 -1.03
N VAL A 31 -7.29 1.24 -2.27
CA VAL A 31 -6.93 2.01 -3.47
C VAL A 31 -8.22 2.47 -4.14
N LYS A 32 -8.47 3.77 -4.10
CA LYS A 32 -9.67 4.39 -4.67
C LYS A 32 -9.35 5.06 -5.99
N ASN A 33 -10.14 4.81 -7.02
CA ASN A 33 -10.08 5.61 -8.24
C ASN A 33 -10.76 6.95 -8.03
N ILE A 34 -9.97 8.02 -8.02
CA ILE A 34 -10.43 9.41 -7.86
C ILE A 34 -10.44 10.15 -9.21
N SER A 35 -10.03 9.48 -10.29
CA SER A 35 -10.06 10.02 -11.64
C SER A 35 -11.44 9.85 -12.29
N PRO A 36 -11.75 10.63 -13.34
CA PRO A 36 -12.95 10.41 -14.15
C PRO A 36 -12.83 9.24 -15.14
N TYR A 37 -11.69 8.54 -15.16
CA TYR A 37 -11.38 7.47 -16.11
C TYR A 37 -11.53 6.08 -15.50
N THR A 38 -11.79 5.07 -16.32
CA THR A 38 -11.72 3.68 -15.88
C THR A 38 -10.27 3.24 -15.89
N ILE A 39 -9.80 2.63 -14.80
CA ILE A 39 -8.40 2.23 -14.64
C ILE A 39 -8.30 0.70 -14.63
N GLY A 40 -7.43 0.16 -15.48
CA GLY A 40 -6.96 -1.22 -15.41
C GLY A 40 -5.77 -1.30 -14.44
N LEU A 41 -6.00 -1.79 -13.23
CA LEU A 41 -4.99 -1.96 -12.19
C LEU A 41 -4.54 -3.42 -12.14
N PRO A 42 -3.24 -3.76 -12.24
CA PRO A 42 -2.76 -5.13 -12.06
C PRO A 42 -2.78 -5.55 -10.58
N LEU A 43 -3.97 -5.60 -9.98
CA LEU A 43 -4.18 -5.78 -8.54
C LEU A 43 -3.51 -7.06 -8.02
N GLN A 44 -3.64 -8.17 -8.75
CA GLN A 44 -3.04 -9.44 -8.36
C GLN A 44 -1.50 -9.41 -8.35
N TYR A 45 -0.90 -8.64 -9.27
CA TYR A 45 0.56 -8.44 -9.30
C TYR A 45 1.03 -7.68 -8.06
N ILE A 46 0.34 -6.60 -7.71
CA ILE A 46 0.62 -5.79 -6.52
C ILE A 46 0.44 -6.62 -5.25
N GLN A 47 -0.66 -7.37 -5.15
CA GLN A 47 -0.96 -8.24 -4.01
C GLN A 47 0.09 -9.34 -3.83
N ALA A 48 0.56 -9.95 -4.93
CA ALA A 48 1.55 -11.03 -4.86
C ALA A 48 2.95 -10.55 -4.48
N LYS A 49 3.36 -9.37 -4.95
CA LYS A 49 4.64 -8.74 -4.62
C LYS A 49 4.62 -8.11 -3.22
N GLY A 50 3.45 -7.60 -2.81
CA GLY A 50 3.27 -6.74 -1.64
C GLY A 50 3.69 -5.29 -1.91
N PRO A 51 3.19 -4.34 -1.09
CA PRO A 51 3.64 -2.95 -1.12
C PRO A 51 5.10 -2.84 -0.68
N TYR A 52 5.78 -1.78 -1.10
CA TYR A 52 7.03 -1.40 -0.45
C TYR A 52 6.70 -0.78 0.91
N LEU A 53 7.35 -1.29 1.96
CA LEU A 53 7.17 -0.81 3.32
C LEU A 53 8.46 -0.21 3.83
N THR A 54 8.39 1.02 4.32
CA THR A 54 9.50 1.68 5.01
C THR A 54 9.07 1.96 6.45
N LEU A 55 9.76 1.35 7.41
CA LEU A 55 9.63 1.66 8.83
C LEU A 55 10.41 2.92 9.16
N ILE A 56 9.79 3.82 9.90
CA ILE A 56 10.37 5.10 10.32
C ILE A 56 10.20 5.21 11.83
N ASP A 57 11.30 5.30 12.56
CA ASP A 57 11.28 5.60 13.99
C ASP A 57 10.95 7.08 14.17
N ASN A 58 9.83 7.41 14.80
CA ASN A 58 9.41 8.81 14.93
C ASN A 58 10.30 9.63 15.89
N ALA A 59 11.01 8.98 16.82
CA ALA A 59 11.91 9.62 17.77
C ALA A 59 13.31 9.87 17.18
N THR A 60 13.86 8.89 16.45
CA THR A 60 15.23 8.96 15.92
C THR A 60 15.31 9.32 14.44
N GLN A 61 14.17 9.29 13.74
CA GLN A 61 14.07 9.43 12.27
C GLN A 61 14.83 8.36 11.49
N THR A 62 15.28 7.28 12.16
CA THR A 62 15.89 6.12 11.53
C THR A 62 14.89 5.44 10.59
N LYS A 63 15.35 4.97 9.43
CA LYS A 63 14.51 4.34 8.41
C LYS A 63 15.05 2.98 8.02
N VAL A 64 14.16 2.00 7.87
CA VAL A 64 14.48 0.68 7.32
C VAL A 64 13.44 0.31 6.28
N VAL A 65 13.91 -0.05 5.09
CA VAL A 65 13.07 -0.59 4.02
C VAL A 65 12.93 -2.09 4.22
N LEU A 66 11.70 -2.59 4.27
CA LEU A 66 11.42 -4.01 4.37
C LEU A 66 11.51 -4.68 3.01
N LYS A 67 11.89 -5.96 3.03
CA LYS A 67 11.96 -6.77 1.81
C LYS A 67 10.54 -7.04 1.30
N THR A 68 10.33 -6.83 0.01
CA THR A 68 9.09 -7.23 -0.69
C THR A 68 9.19 -8.68 -1.17
N GLY A 69 8.03 -9.27 -1.49
CA GLY A 69 7.95 -10.60 -2.08
C GLY A 69 8.52 -10.64 -3.49
N LEU A 70 8.79 -11.86 -3.99
CA LEU A 70 9.23 -12.04 -5.37
C LEU A 70 8.09 -11.68 -6.33
N PRO A 71 8.33 -10.79 -7.31
CA PRO A 71 7.30 -10.39 -8.26
C PRO A 71 6.91 -11.55 -9.18
N LYS A 72 5.60 -11.84 -9.26
CA LYS A 72 5.05 -12.79 -10.23
C LYS A 72 4.76 -12.08 -11.55
N PHE A 73 5.77 -11.93 -12.41
CA PHE A 73 5.69 -11.11 -13.64
C PHE A 73 4.51 -11.44 -14.57
N GLY A 74 4.07 -12.70 -14.62
CA GLY A 74 2.90 -13.09 -15.42
C GLY A 74 1.59 -12.41 -15.00
N LEU A 75 1.50 -11.90 -13.76
CA LEU A 75 0.32 -11.18 -13.27
C LEU A 75 0.27 -9.71 -13.71
N LYS A 76 1.35 -9.16 -14.29
CA LYS A 76 1.39 -7.74 -14.71
C LYS A 76 0.31 -7.39 -15.73
N ASN A 77 -0.07 -8.36 -16.57
CA ASN A 77 -1.05 -8.16 -17.63
C ASN A 77 -2.47 -8.57 -17.20
N VAL A 78 -2.64 -9.05 -15.97
CA VAL A 78 -3.95 -9.41 -15.41
C VAL A 78 -4.56 -8.18 -14.75
N LEU A 79 -5.29 -7.40 -15.55
CA LEU A 79 -5.85 -6.13 -15.10
C LEU A 79 -7.21 -6.33 -14.42
N THR A 80 -7.37 -5.68 -13.28
CA THR A 80 -8.64 -5.51 -12.58
C THR A 80 -9.20 -4.14 -12.96
N THR A 81 -10.43 -4.11 -13.46
CA THR A 81 -11.12 -2.87 -13.80
C THR A 81 -11.57 -2.14 -12.54
N VAL A 82 -11.20 -0.88 -12.40
CA VAL A 82 -11.56 0.02 -11.30
C VAL A 82 -12.23 1.26 -11.91
N LYS A 83 -13.56 1.39 -11.77
CA LYS A 83 -14.30 2.53 -12.34
C LYS A 83 -14.11 3.79 -11.49
N PRO A 84 -14.44 4.99 -12.00
CA PRO A 84 -14.44 6.20 -11.20
C PRO A 84 -15.23 6.03 -9.90
N GLY A 85 -14.59 6.31 -8.76
CA GLY A 85 -15.17 6.17 -7.42
C GLY A 85 -15.02 4.79 -6.78
N ASP A 86 -14.72 3.74 -7.56
CA ASP A 86 -14.53 2.38 -7.02
C ASP A 86 -13.32 2.31 -6.09
N VAL A 87 -13.41 1.40 -5.12
CA VAL A 87 -12.34 1.09 -4.17
C VAL A 87 -11.99 -0.40 -4.30
N VAL A 88 -10.71 -0.68 -4.45
CA VAL A 88 -10.17 -2.05 -4.38
C VAL A 88 -9.27 -2.17 -3.16
N HIS A 89 -9.21 -3.38 -2.61
CA HIS A 89 -8.50 -3.65 -1.36
C HIS A 89 -7.31 -4.58 -1.60
N LEU A 90 -6.22 -4.28 -0.91
CA LEU A 90 -5.02 -5.08 -0.81
C LEU A 90 -4.74 -5.33 0.67
N SER A 91 -4.14 -6.47 0.98
CA SER A 91 -3.70 -6.78 2.35
C SER A 91 -2.20 -7.05 2.36
N SER A 92 -1.49 -6.50 3.34
CA SER A 92 -0.10 -6.85 3.62
C SER A 92 0.05 -7.26 5.08
N VAL A 93 1.04 -8.09 5.39
CA VAL A 93 1.35 -8.48 6.76
C VAL A 93 2.70 -7.87 7.14
N LEU A 94 2.68 -7.07 8.20
CA LEU A 94 3.88 -6.56 8.84
C LEU A 94 4.20 -7.47 10.03
N LYS A 95 5.36 -8.14 9.98
CA LYS A 95 5.66 -9.18 10.96
C LYS A 95 6.09 -8.57 12.29
N ALA A 96 5.68 -9.18 13.39
CA ALA A 96 6.06 -8.73 14.73
C ALA A 96 7.59 -8.63 14.88
N ARG A 97 8.31 -9.62 14.34
CA ARG A 97 9.77 -9.64 14.36
C ARG A 97 10.41 -8.42 13.68
N GLU A 98 9.84 -7.95 12.58
CA GLU A 98 10.38 -6.80 11.83
C GLU A 98 10.24 -5.51 12.64
N LEU A 99 9.13 -5.37 13.37
CA LEU A 99 8.90 -4.27 14.29
C LEU A 99 9.82 -4.35 15.52
N THR A 100 9.97 -5.53 16.13
CA THR A 100 10.81 -5.69 17.33
C THR A 100 12.29 -5.58 17.05
N GLU A 101 12.76 -6.07 15.90
CA GLU A 101 14.15 -5.94 15.46
C GLU A 101 14.49 -4.49 15.12
N PHE A 102 13.54 -3.76 14.51
CA PHE A 102 13.70 -2.35 14.21
C PHE A 102 13.69 -1.48 15.47
N ARG A 103 12.80 -1.76 16.43
CA ARG A 103 12.75 -1.05 17.71
C ARG A 103 12.25 -1.94 18.84
N SER A 104 13.15 -2.28 19.75
CA SER A 104 12.91 -3.23 20.85
C SER A 104 12.19 -2.63 22.06
N ARG A 105 12.03 -1.29 22.17
CA ARG A 105 11.33 -0.60 23.27
C ARG A 105 10.52 0.59 22.75
N ARG A 106 9.25 0.68 23.20
CA ARG A 106 8.27 1.74 22.88
C ARG A 106 8.21 2.03 21.37
N THR A 107 7.33 1.31 20.69
CA THR A 107 7.09 1.42 19.26
C THR A 107 6.26 2.67 19.00
N ASP A 108 6.88 3.81 18.73
CA ASP A 108 6.25 4.88 17.95
C ASP A 108 6.90 4.91 16.58
N ILE A 109 6.27 4.20 15.65
CA ILE A 109 6.79 3.96 14.30
C ILE A 109 5.76 4.45 13.30
N SER A 110 6.22 5.16 12.29
CA SER A 110 5.45 5.40 11.07
C SER A 110 5.83 4.35 10.03
N VAL A 111 4.84 3.69 9.43
CA VAL A 111 5.02 2.81 8.29
C VAL A 111 4.59 3.55 7.05
N ARG A 112 5.54 3.88 6.19
CA ARG A 112 5.27 4.38 4.86
C ARG A 112 5.03 3.20 3.93
N ILE A 113 3.89 3.22 3.26
CA ILE A 113 3.42 2.20 2.34
C ILE A 113 3.44 2.81 0.95
N GLU A 114 4.19 2.22 0.03
CA GLU A 114 4.37 2.73 -1.32
C GLU A 114 3.93 1.68 -2.34
N LEU A 115 3.04 2.09 -3.24
CA LEU A 115 2.58 1.30 -4.37
C LEU A 115 3.14 1.91 -5.64
N SER A 116 3.83 1.09 -6.44
CA SER A 116 4.34 1.49 -7.76
C SER A 116 4.05 0.39 -8.77
N THR A 117 3.36 0.75 -9.85
CA THR A 117 3.02 -0.15 -10.95
C THR A 117 2.70 0.64 -12.23
N GLN A 118 2.51 -0.07 -13.35
CA GLN A 118 1.88 0.49 -14.53
C GLN A 118 0.38 0.22 -14.49
N VAL A 119 -0.42 1.22 -14.87
CA VAL A 119 -1.88 1.14 -14.97
C VAL A 119 -2.30 1.45 -16.40
N ASP A 120 -3.37 0.80 -16.85
CA ASP A 120 -4.01 1.10 -18.13
C ASP A 120 -5.12 2.14 -17.90
N ILE A 121 -5.12 3.23 -18.67
CA ILE A 121 -6.13 4.28 -18.53
C ILE A 121 -7.10 4.18 -19.70
N GLY A 122 -8.28 3.63 -19.43
CA GLY A 122 -9.37 3.59 -20.38
C GLY A 122 -10.20 4.88 -20.34
N SER A 123 -10.63 5.33 -21.51
CA SER A 123 -11.72 6.31 -21.61
C SER A 123 -13.07 5.58 -21.49
N ALA A 124 -14.06 6.18 -20.81
CA ALA A 124 -15.43 5.63 -20.77
C ALA A 124 -16.09 5.54 -22.17
N SER A 125 -15.47 6.17 -23.18
CA SER A 125 -16.07 6.41 -24.50
C SER A 125 -15.21 5.93 -25.68
N GLN A 126 -14.06 5.27 -25.44
CA GLN A 126 -13.17 4.81 -26.52
C GLN A 126 -12.70 3.38 -26.26
N PRO A 127 -12.43 2.58 -27.32
CA PRO A 127 -11.82 1.25 -27.17
C PRO A 127 -10.50 1.36 -26.39
N PRO A 128 -10.08 0.29 -25.68
CA PRO A 128 -8.88 0.31 -24.84
C PRO A 128 -7.64 0.60 -25.69
N THR A 129 -7.27 1.88 -25.74
CA THR A 129 -5.92 2.29 -26.10
C THR A 129 -5.06 1.96 -24.89
N HIS A 130 -4.17 0.98 -25.00
CA HIS A 130 -3.22 0.57 -23.96
C HIS A 130 -2.23 1.71 -23.60
N ASP A 131 -2.72 2.81 -23.05
CA ASP A 131 -1.90 3.92 -22.53
C ASP A 131 -1.45 3.53 -21.12
N LEU A 132 -0.38 2.74 -21.08
CA LEU A 132 0.25 2.33 -19.83
C LEU A 132 0.94 3.52 -19.19
N ARG A 133 0.45 3.94 -18.03
CA ARG A 133 1.05 5.01 -17.23
C ARG A 133 1.67 4.47 -15.97
N ASN A 134 2.82 5.02 -15.61
CA ASN A 134 3.40 4.76 -14.29
C ASN A 134 2.51 5.40 -13.24
N PHE A 135 2.10 4.60 -12.27
CA PHE A 135 1.37 5.00 -11.09
C PHE A 135 2.26 4.79 -9.88
N GLU A 136 2.40 5.85 -9.10
CA GLU A 136 3.06 5.83 -7.81
C GLU A 136 2.17 6.54 -6.81
N ALA A 137 1.92 5.90 -5.68
CA ALA A 137 1.23 6.51 -4.57
C ALA A 137 1.79 5.98 -3.26
N SER A 138 1.69 6.81 -2.23
CA SER A 138 2.12 6.44 -0.90
C SER A 138 1.12 6.90 0.15
N THR A 139 1.12 6.18 1.26
CA THR A 139 0.39 6.58 2.46
C THR A 139 1.23 6.24 3.68
N THR A 140 0.93 6.85 4.81
CA THR A 140 1.66 6.61 6.06
C THR A 140 0.67 6.22 7.15
N LEU A 141 1.01 5.16 7.87
CA LEU A 141 0.23 4.60 8.96
C LEU A 141 1.07 4.64 10.24
N ARG A 142 0.51 5.10 11.35
CA ARG A 142 1.22 5.15 12.63
C ARG A 142 0.97 3.88 13.43
N ILE A 143 2.02 3.33 14.01
CA ILE A 143 2.01 2.15 14.86
C ILE A 143 2.50 2.55 16.25
N LEU A 144 1.68 2.27 17.25
CA LEU A 144 1.92 2.55 18.65
C LEU A 144 2.00 1.24 19.43
N SER A 145 3.06 1.01 20.20
CA SER A 145 3.05 -0.08 21.20
C SER A 145 2.10 0.28 22.33
N GLN A 146 1.30 -0.69 22.76
CA GLN A 146 0.56 -0.54 24.01
C GLN A 146 1.57 -0.46 25.16
N GLU A 147 1.57 0.61 25.94
CA GLU A 147 2.29 0.62 27.21
C GLU A 147 1.64 -0.42 28.10
N SER A 148 2.35 -1.50 28.43
CA SER A 148 1.95 -2.31 29.59
C SER A 148 2.03 -1.41 30.83
N PRO A 149 0.99 -1.38 31.67
CA PRO A 149 0.99 -0.61 32.92
C PRO A 149 2.07 -1.09 33.90
#